data_AF-A0A1I3BWZ2-F1
#
_entry.id   AF-A0A1I3BWZ2-F1
#
_cell.length_a   1.000
_cell.length_b   1.000
_cell.length_c   1.000
_cell.angle_alpha   90.00
_cell.angle_beta   90.00
_cell.angle_gamma   90.00
#
_symmetry.space_group_name_H-M   'P 1'
#
loop_
_entity.id
_entity.type
_entity.pdbx_description
1 polymer ?
#
loop_
_entity_poly.entity_id
_entity_poly.type
_entity_poly.pdbx_seq_one_letter_code
_entity_poly.pdbx_strand_id
1 'polypeptide(L)'
;MGLRFYQVAVWAYAALYIGALALLAIGTFGLFGQERDPLAGVFLMPLGLPWTLLIDDLPPAEARWAAMTAPLANLLLVAAIRRTFSHG
;
A
#
# COMPACT_ATOMS: atom_id res chain seq x y z
N MET A 1 4.03 26.68 -3.52
CA MET A 1 4.71 25.48 -4.07
C MET A 1 4.35 24.19 -3.31
N GLY A 2 4.41 24.19 -1.97
CA GLY A 2 4.27 22.96 -1.14
C GLY A 2 2.95 22.18 -1.27
N LEU A 3 1.80 22.85 -1.41
CA LEU A 3 0.49 22.18 -1.57
C LEU A 3 0.39 21.33 -2.86
N ARG A 4 1.00 21.79 -3.96
CA ARG A 4 0.99 21.04 -5.23
C ARG A 4 1.89 19.81 -5.17
N PHE A 5 3.07 19.94 -4.56
CA PHE A 5 4.00 18.82 -4.39
C PHE A 5 3.43 17.73 -3.49
N TYR A 6 2.82 18.10 -2.35
CA TYR A 6 2.12 17.17 -1.48
C TYR A 6 1.03 16.38 -2.22
N GLN A 7 0.19 17.07 -2.99
CA GLN A 7 -0.91 16.43 -3.71
C GLN A 7 -0.37 15.44 -4.74
N VAL A 8 0.65 15.83 -5.50
CA VAL A 8 1.30 14.94 -6.47
C VAL A 8 1.88 13.71 -5.79
N ALA A 9 2.58 13.87 -4.65
CA ALA A 9 3.16 12.75 -3.91
C ALA A 9 2.08 11.78 -3.39
N VAL A 10 1.00 12.30 -2.81
CA VAL A 10 -0.13 11.47 -2.32
C VAL A 10 -0.81 10.73 -3.47
N TRP A 11 -1.09 11.40 -4.58
CA TRP A 11 -1.71 10.78 -5.74
C TRP A 11 -0.80 9.73 -6.40
N ALA A 12 0.50 10.02 -6.51
CA ALA A 12 1.46 9.05 -7.03
C ALA A 12 1.54 7.81 -6.13
N TYR A 13 1.63 8.00 -4.81
CA TYR A 13 1.64 6.89 -3.86
C TYR A 13 0.34 6.07 -3.91
N ALA A 14 -0.82 6.74 -3.94
CA ALA A 14 -2.12 6.08 -4.06
C ALA A 14 -2.25 5.28 -5.36
N ALA A 15 -1.76 5.82 -6.48
CA ALA A 15 -1.75 5.13 -7.76
C ALA A 15 -0.84 3.87 -7.72
N LEU A 16 0.35 3.98 -7.12
CA LEU A 16 1.25 2.84 -6.92
C LEU A 16 0.60 1.76 -6.04
N TYR A 17 -0.08 2.16 -4.97
CA TYR A 17 -0.77 1.23 -4.08
C TYR A 17 -1.92 0.51 -4.78
N ILE A 18 -2.78 1.24 -5.51
CA ILE A 18 -3.86 0.64 -6.30
C ILE A 18 -3.30 -0.30 -7.38
N GLY A 19 -2.22 0.11 -8.06
CA GLY A 19 -1.52 -0.72 -9.04
C GLY A 19 -0.99 -2.02 -8.43
N ALA A 20 -0.37 -1.96 -7.25
CA ALA A 20 0.11 -3.14 -6.54
C ALA A 20 -1.03 -4.08 -6.11
N LEU A 21 -2.18 -3.55 -5.66
CA LEU A 21 -3.37 -4.36 -5.38
C LEU A 21 -3.94 -5.02 -6.63
N ALA A 22 -3.94 -4.31 -7.77
CA ALA A 22 -4.38 -4.88 -9.04
C ALA A 22 -3.44 -6.00 -9.48
N LEU A 23 -2.12 -5.82 -9.40
CA LEU A 23 -1.13 -6.86 -9.69
C LEU A 23 -1.30 -8.07 -8.77
N LEU A 24 -1.52 -7.85 -7.47
CA LEU A 24 -1.81 -8.92 -6.53
C LEU A 24 -3.06 -9.70 -6.95
N ALA A 25 -4.16 -9.03 -7.31
CA ALA A 25 -5.38 -9.70 -7.75
C ALA A 25 -5.16 -10.49 -9.05
N ILE A 26 -4.47 -9.90 -10.02
CA ILE A 26 -4.16 -10.54 -11.30
C ILE A 26 -3.31 -11.80 -11.07
N GLY A 27 -2.21 -11.69 -10.32
CA GLY A 27 -1.30 -12.80 -10.03
C GLY A 27 -1.94 -13.87 -9.14
N THR A 28 -2.80 -13.49 -8.18
CA THR A 28 -3.46 -14.46 -7.28
C THR A 28 -4.53 -15.28 -8.01
N PHE A 29 -5.37 -14.61 -8.82
CA PHE A 29 -6.50 -15.28 -9.48
C PHE A 29 -6.16 -15.78 -10.88
N GLY A 30 -5.02 -15.39 -11.46
CA GLY A 30 -4.66 -15.71 -12.84
C GLY A 30 -5.54 -14.95 -13.85
N LEU A 31 -5.86 -13.70 -13.55
CA LEU A 31 -6.72 -12.88 -14.41
C LEU A 31 -6.02 -12.63 -15.76
N PHE A 32 -6.82 -12.39 -16.80
CA PHE A 32 -6.32 -12.12 -18.16
C PHE A 32 -5.50 -13.26 -18.79
N GLY A 33 -5.65 -14.50 -18.30
CA GLY A 33 -4.90 -15.66 -18.81
C GLY A 33 -3.45 -15.71 -18.33
N GLN A 34 -3.09 -14.89 -17.34
CA GLN A 34 -1.78 -14.93 -16.70
C GLN A 34 -1.65 -16.16 -15.79
N GLU A 35 -0.47 -16.79 -15.77
CA GLU A 35 -0.15 -17.81 -14.78
C GLU A 35 -0.18 -17.24 -13.37
N ARG A 36 -0.64 -18.03 -12.40
CA ARG A 36 -0.71 -17.58 -11.01
C ARG A 36 0.68 -17.31 -10.47
N ASP A 37 0.89 -16.08 -10.00
CA ASP A 37 2.16 -15.62 -9.46
C ASP A 37 2.09 -15.51 -7.93
N PRO A 38 2.74 -16.42 -7.19
CA PRO A 38 2.77 -16.38 -5.72
C PRO A 38 3.53 -15.16 -5.17
N LEU A 39 4.36 -14.48 -5.98
CA LEU A 39 5.14 -13.31 -5.58
C LEU A 39 4.47 -11.97 -5.92
N ALA A 40 3.25 -11.99 -6.46
CA ALA A 40 2.53 -10.75 -6.81
C ALA A 40 2.31 -9.80 -5.60
N GLY A 41 2.33 -10.32 -4.37
CA GLY A 41 2.25 -9.52 -3.14
C GLY A 41 3.52 -8.74 -2.77
N VAL A 42 4.67 -9.03 -3.39
CA VAL A 42 5.95 -8.37 -3.09
C VAL A 42 5.88 -6.86 -3.33
N PHE A 43 5.07 -6.40 -4.29
CA PHE A 43 4.93 -4.97 -4.59
C PHE A 43 4.27 -4.14 -3.46
N LEU A 44 3.50 -4.80 -2.58
CA LEU A 44 2.89 -4.14 -1.42
C LEU A 44 3.89 -3.95 -0.27
N MET A 45 4.91 -4.81 -0.18
CA MET A 45 5.88 -4.79 0.92
C MET A 45 6.64 -3.46 1.04
N PRO A 46 7.31 -2.93 -0.01
CA PRO A 46 8.05 -1.68 0.11
C PRO A 46 7.13 -0.47 0.29
N LEU A 47 5.93 -0.51 -0.27
CA LEU A 47 4.94 0.56 -0.08
C LEU A 47 4.46 0.60 1.37
N GLY A 48 4.27 -0.55 2.01
CA GLY A 48 3.78 -0.66 3.38
C GLY A 48 4.84 -0.48 4.46
N LEU A 49 6.09 -0.17 4.14
CA LEU A 49 7.12 0.09 5.14
C LEU A 49 6.77 1.32 6.00
N PRO A 50 7.18 1.34 7.29
CA PRO A 50 7.83 0.26 8.03
C PRO A 50 6.85 -0.80 8.57
N TRP A 51 5.54 -0.60 8.41
CA TRP A 51 4.49 -1.45 8.99
C TRP A 51 4.57 -2.90 8.54
N THR A 52 5.00 -3.14 7.31
CA THR A 52 5.22 -4.49 6.77
C THR A 52 6.30 -5.27 7.51
N LEU A 53 7.28 -4.60 8.14
CA LEU A 53 8.30 -5.26 8.98
C LEU A 53 7.77 -5.60 10.38
N LEU A 54 6.69 -4.96 10.82
CA LEU A 54 6.12 -5.16 12.15
C LEU A 54 5.13 -6.33 12.21
N ILE A 55 4.80 -6.91 11.05
CA ILE A 55 3.78 -7.94 10.89
C ILE A 55 4.36 -9.30 10.50
N ASP A 56 5.69 -9.42 10.43
CA ASP A 56 6.39 -10.67 10.05
C ASP A 56 6.12 -11.81 11.05
N ASP A 57 5.83 -11.49 12.31
CA ASP A 57 5.53 -12.47 13.36
C ASP A 57 4.06 -12.92 13.39
N LEU A 58 3.21 -12.38 12.51
CA LEU A 58 1.78 -12.74 12.49
C LEU A 58 1.54 -14.10 11.82
N PRO A 59 0.50 -14.85 12.24
CA PRO A 59 0.00 -16.01 11.52
C PRO A 59 -0.24 -15.72 10.03
N PRO A 60 -0.01 -16.67 9.10
CA PRO A 60 -0.03 -16.40 7.66
C PRO A 60 -1.31 -15.76 7.11
N ALA A 61 -2.47 -16.11 7.68
CA ALA A 61 -3.75 -15.54 7.27
C ALA A 61 -3.87 -14.06 7.68
N GLU A 62 -3.45 -13.74 8.90
CA GLU A 62 -3.49 -12.39 9.48
C GLU A 62 -2.42 -11.51 8.83
N ALA A 63 -1.21 -12.04 8.65
CA ALA A 63 -0.10 -11.39 7.97
C ALA A 63 -0.47 -10.94 6.55
N ARG A 64 -1.22 -11.77 5.81
CA ARG A 64 -1.69 -11.42 4.45
C ARG A 64 -2.57 -10.18 4.46
N TRP A 65 -3.61 -10.17 5.30
CA TRP A 65 -4.51 -9.01 5.38
C TRP A 65 -3.78 -7.78 5.90
N ALA A 66 -2.95 -7.94 6.93
CA ALA A 66 -2.13 -6.88 7.47
C ALA A 66 -1.21 -6.26 6.41
N ALA A 67 -0.50 -7.09 5.63
CA ALA A 67 0.39 -6.66 4.56
C ALA A 67 -0.36 -5.92 3.43
N MET A 68 -1.57 -6.38 3.09
CA MET A 68 -2.42 -5.68 2.11
C MET A 68 -2.84 -4.30 2.61
N THR A 69 -3.12 -4.15 3.90
CA THR A 69 -3.54 -2.88 4.50
C THR A 69 -2.39 -1.97 4.95
N ALA A 70 -1.16 -2.48 5.05
CA ALA A 70 -0.02 -1.72 5.55
C ALA A 70 0.27 -0.42 4.76
N PRO A 71 0.21 -0.37 3.41
CA PRO A 71 0.37 0.87 2.66
C PRO A 71 -0.70 1.93 2.99
N LEU A 72 -1.90 1.50 3.38
CA LEU A 72 -2.97 2.43 3.77
C LEU A 72 -2.59 3.23 5.02
N ALA A 73 -1.84 2.65 5.97
CA ALA A 73 -1.38 3.35 7.16
C ALA A 73 -0.54 4.58 6.81
N ASN A 74 0.31 4.50 5.78
CA ASN A 74 1.10 5.64 5.29
C ASN A 74 0.21 6.77 4.76
N LEU A 75 -0.82 6.45 3.96
CA LEU A 75 -1.77 7.44 3.47
C LEU A 75 -2.55 8.11 4.61
N LEU A 76 -3.00 7.32 5.59
CA LEU A 76 -3.73 7.83 6.76
C LEU A 76 -2.86 8.75 7.61
N LEU A 77 -1.59 8.40 7.83
CA LEU A 77 -0.65 9.25 8.57
C LEU A 77 -0.40 10.58 7.87
N VAL A 78 -0.16 10.55 6.55
CA VAL A 78 0.05 11.77 5.76
C VAL A 78 -1.21 12.65 5.75
N ALA A 79 -2.39 12.05 5.68
CA ALA A 79 -3.67 12.76 5.78
C ALA A 79 -3.88 13.36 7.19
N ALA A 80 -3.58 12.61 8.25
CA ALA A 80 -3.70 13.06 9.63
C ALA A 80 -2.76 14.23 9.94
N ILE A 81 -1.48 14.12 9.55
CA ILE A 81 -0.50 15.20 9.68
C ILE A 81 -1.02 16.46 8.98
N ARG A 82 -1.43 16.34 7.71
CA ARG A 82 -1.98 17.49 6.97
C ARG A 82 -3.16 18.12 7.69
N ARG A 83 -4.11 17.31 8.19
CA ARG A 83 -5.30 17.82 8.89
C ARG A 83 -4.90 18.66 10.10
N THR A 84 -3.95 18.19 10.91
CA THR A 84 -3.47 18.91 12.10
C THR A 84 -2.83 20.26 11.73
N PHE A 85 -1.96 20.29 10.71
CA PHE A 85 -1.28 21.53 10.30
C PHE A 85 -2.15 22.49 9.46
N SER A 86 -3.29 22.03 8.94
CA SER A 86 -4.25 22.90 8.23
C SER A 86 -5.20 23.66 9.14
N HIS A 87 -5.30 23.26 10.41
CA HIS A 87 -6.17 23.87 11.42
C HIS A 87 -5.41 24.76 12.42
N GLY A 88 -4.09 24.93 12.25
CA GLY A 88 -3.23 25.79 13.08
C GLY A 88 -2.90 27.12 12.42
#